data_AF-A0A0C2FTV2-F1
#
_entry.id   AF-A0A0C2FTV2-F1
#
_cell.length_a   1.000
_cell.length_b   1.000
_cell.length_c   1.000
_cell.angle_alpha   90.00
_cell.angle_beta   90.00
_cell.angle_gamma   90.00
#
_symmetry.space_group_name_H-M   'P 1'
#
loop_
_entity.id
_entity.type
_entity.pdbx_description
1 polymer ?
#
loop_
_entity_poly.entity_id
_entity_poly.type
_entity_poly.pdbx_seq_one_letter_code
_entity_poly.pdbx_strand_id
1 'polypeptide(L)'
;MSDRIRTTISVDPEVYGVFKRMADAAGMSVSRTMGDWLADTAEGAQFVALKMAEARSAPMTVMRELHAMSSGTGDMIQAEMERMRKASLASSAPSSGVRAVFGSLGTSVSARPRNSGLSGYKQSAALLLGDMHVGMIAYGGEHQRGWVQVDISGRGCEWVADWDQAIDALSCLDRYEARRVDIALDTCKGEVSHEKVLSAYRAGRFNARHAGRPPKMSQILPESVRDGRTIYVGDRTQGKFLRAYEKGFQLIKGNQFADSITHIDGNAVEDMYRLELELKAKDGPLPDDLVERRD
;
A
#
# COMPACT_ATOMS: atom_id res chain seq x y z
N MET A 1 12.79 19.98 16.40
CA MET A 1 12.99 20.52 15.04
C MET A 1 13.10 19.32 14.11
N SER A 2 12.31 19.23 13.04
CA SER A 2 12.40 18.06 12.13
C SER A 2 13.73 18.15 11.37
N ASP A 3 14.43 17.03 11.29
CA ASP A 3 15.67 16.95 10.53
C ASP A 3 15.33 17.13 9.05
N ARG A 4 15.76 18.24 8.45
CA ARG A 4 15.50 18.57 7.04
C ARG A 4 16.82 18.58 6.29
N ILE A 5 16.96 17.67 5.32
CA ILE A 5 18.10 17.67 4.40
C ILE A 5 17.92 18.85 3.43
N ARG A 6 18.88 19.78 3.42
CA ARG A 6 18.90 20.89 2.45
C ARG A 6 19.73 20.49 1.24
N THR A 7 19.11 20.56 0.06
CA THR A 7 19.74 20.25 -1.22
C THR A 7 19.70 21.47 -2.12
N THR A 8 20.75 21.69 -2.90
CA THR A 8 20.75 22.68 -3.98
C THR A 8 20.33 21.98 -5.26
N ILE A 9 19.27 22.45 -5.90
CA ILE A 9 18.76 21.90 -7.16
C ILE A 9 18.69 23.01 -8.21
N SER A 10 18.96 22.65 -9.46
CA SER A 10 18.70 23.50 -10.63
C SER A 10 17.37 23.07 -11.25
N VAL A 11 16.51 24.04 -11.54
CA VAL A 11 15.20 23.79 -12.17
C VAL A 11 15.01 24.72 -13.35
N ASP A 12 14.21 24.28 -14.31
CA ASP A 12 13.85 25.07 -15.47
C ASP A 12 13.08 26.35 -15.06
N PRO A 13 13.30 27.51 -15.73
CA PRO A 13 12.60 28.76 -15.42
C PRO A 13 11.07 28.66 -15.43
N GLU A 14 10.49 27.84 -16.30
CA GLU A 14 9.04 27.63 -16.37
C GLU A 14 8.52 26.90 -15.14
N VAL A 15 9.21 25.84 -14.73
CA VAL A 15 8.92 25.07 -13.51
C VAL A 15 9.04 25.96 -12.28
N TYR A 16 10.11 26.76 -12.19
CA TYR A 16 10.26 27.74 -11.11
C TYR A 16 9.10 28.74 -11.07
N GLY A 17 8.65 29.21 -12.24
CA GLY A 17 7.52 30.14 -12.37
C GLY A 17 6.21 29.56 -11.81
N VAL A 18 5.93 28.27 -12.02
CA VAL A 18 4.76 27.58 -11.45
C VAL A 18 4.83 27.56 -9.92
N PHE A 19 5.94 27.09 -9.37
CA PHE A 19 6.09 26.98 -7.92
C PHE A 19 6.14 28.33 -7.22
N LYS A 20 6.66 29.37 -7.89
CA LYS A 20 6.62 30.74 -7.37
C LYS A 20 5.18 31.24 -7.20
N ARG A 21 4.32 31.08 -8.21
CA ARG A 21 2.90 31.45 -8.11
C ARG A 21 2.18 30.70 -6.99
N MET A 22 2.45 29.41 -6.85
CA MET A 22 1.88 28.60 -5.77
C MET A 22 2.36 29.07 -4.38
N ALA A 23 3.64 29.39 -4.25
CA ALA A 23 4.24 29.88 -3.01
C ALA A 23 3.65 31.23 -2.59
N ASP A 24 3.51 32.15 -3.54
CA ASP A 24 2.89 33.47 -3.31
C ASP A 24 1.44 33.33 -2.87
N ALA A 25 0.66 32.46 -3.53
CA ALA A 25 -0.74 32.20 -3.17
C ALA A 25 -0.91 31.55 -1.78
N ALA A 26 0.06 30.74 -1.35
CA ALA A 26 0.03 30.03 -0.08
C ALA A 26 0.81 30.73 1.06
N GLY A 27 1.37 31.93 0.81
CA GLY A 27 2.11 32.70 1.81
C GLY A 27 3.37 31.99 2.33
N MET A 28 4.03 31.18 1.51
CA MET A 28 5.19 30.39 1.89
C MET A 28 6.37 30.59 0.94
N SER A 29 7.57 30.12 1.32
CA SER A 29 8.74 30.23 0.44
C SER A 29 8.70 29.18 -0.67
N VAL A 30 9.22 29.52 -1.85
CA VAL A 30 9.26 28.63 -3.01
C VAL A 30 9.90 27.27 -2.68
N SER A 31 11.01 27.27 -1.94
CA SER A 31 11.67 26.02 -1.51
C SER A 31 10.81 25.17 -0.59
N ARG A 32 9.96 25.78 0.24
CA ARG A 32 9.04 25.04 1.10
C ARG A 32 7.89 24.44 0.29
N THR A 33 7.30 25.22 -0.62
CA THR A 33 6.27 24.75 -1.54
C THR A 33 6.75 23.57 -2.37
N MET A 34 7.96 23.67 -2.93
CA MET A 34 8.56 22.59 -3.71
C MET A 34 8.87 21.37 -2.84
N GLY A 35 9.41 21.57 -1.64
CA GLY A 35 9.70 20.47 -0.72
C GLY A 35 8.44 19.71 -0.28
N ASP A 36 7.37 20.42 0.04
CA ASP A 36 6.10 19.81 0.45
C ASP A 36 5.42 19.11 -0.75
N TRP A 37 5.47 19.68 -1.95
CA TRP A 37 4.96 19.03 -3.18
C TRP A 37 5.77 17.79 -3.59
N LEU A 38 7.10 17.83 -3.44
CA LEU A 38 7.98 16.68 -3.67
C LEU A 38 7.73 15.57 -2.64
N ALA A 39 7.39 15.92 -1.39
CA ALA A 39 7.02 14.94 -0.38
C ALA A 39 5.72 14.21 -0.75
N ASP A 40 4.72 14.94 -1.28
CA ASP A 40 3.45 14.36 -1.72
C ASP A 40 3.60 13.45 -2.96
N THR A 41 4.66 13.64 -3.76
CA THR A 41 4.97 12.83 -4.94
C THR A 41 6.05 11.77 -4.69
N ALA A 42 6.63 11.72 -3.49
CA ALA A 42 7.72 10.81 -3.13
C ALA A 42 7.32 9.33 -3.22
N GLU A 43 6.07 8.98 -2.96
CA GLU A 43 5.55 7.62 -3.11
C GLU A 43 5.63 7.15 -4.58
N GLY A 44 5.33 8.03 -5.54
CA GLY A 44 5.46 7.74 -6.97
C GLY A 44 6.91 7.60 -7.41
N ALA A 45 7.80 8.47 -6.91
CA ALA A 45 9.23 8.37 -7.18
C ALA A 45 9.86 7.10 -6.58
N GLN A 46 9.40 6.67 -5.40
CA GLN A 46 9.83 5.44 -4.76
C GLN A 46 9.44 4.20 -5.57
N PHE A 47 8.25 4.20 -6.19
CA PHE A 47 7.81 3.14 -7.09
C PHE A 47 8.70 3.02 -8.34
N VAL A 48 9.05 4.15 -8.96
CA VAL A 48 9.97 4.16 -10.12
C VAL A 48 11.36 3.68 -9.73
N ALA A 49 11.89 4.13 -8.59
CA ALA A 49 13.20 3.70 -8.08
C ALA A 49 13.25 2.18 -7.80
N LEU A 50 12.17 1.61 -7.26
CA LEU A 50 12.00 0.17 -7.07
C LEU A 50 12.08 -0.59 -8.40
N LYS A 51 11.35 -0.12 -9.43
CA LYS A 51 11.34 -0.75 -10.76
C LYS A 51 12.70 -0.66 -11.46
N MET A 52 13.41 0.46 -11.28
CA MET A 52 14.78 0.62 -11.79
C MET A 52 15.78 -0.32 -11.08
N ALA A 53 15.61 -0.58 -9.79
CA ALA A 53 16.47 -1.49 -9.03
C ALA A 53 16.21 -2.97 -9.41
N GLU A 54 14.94 -3.36 -9.56
CA GLU A 54 14.49 -4.69 -9.99
C GLU A 54 15.04 -5.05 -11.38
N ALA A 55 15.00 -4.11 -12.33
CA ALA A 55 15.56 -4.28 -13.66
C ALA A 55 17.09 -4.48 -13.66
N ARG A 56 17.79 -4.01 -12.61
CA ARG A 56 19.25 -4.09 -12.49
C ARG A 56 19.74 -5.36 -11.80
N SER A 57 18.94 -5.96 -10.91
CA SER A 57 19.33 -7.15 -10.13
C SER A 57 18.92 -8.47 -10.78
N ALA A 58 17.86 -8.48 -11.60
CA ALA A 58 17.35 -9.69 -12.26
C ALA A 58 18.41 -10.53 -13.01
N PRO A 59 19.37 -9.94 -13.76
CA PRO A 59 20.38 -10.74 -14.46
C PRO A 59 21.37 -11.44 -13.52
N MET A 60 21.72 -10.81 -12.40
CA MET A 60 22.69 -11.33 -11.45
C MET A 60 22.10 -12.43 -10.56
N THR A 61 20.82 -12.35 -10.24
CA THR A 61 20.12 -13.37 -9.43
C THR A 61 20.06 -14.70 -10.18
N VAL A 62 19.64 -14.69 -11.44
CA VAL A 62 19.57 -15.89 -12.29
C VAL A 62 20.95 -16.51 -12.51
N MET A 63 21.97 -15.67 -12.73
CA MET A 63 23.35 -16.13 -12.96
C MET A 63 23.99 -16.73 -11.70
N ARG A 64 23.64 -16.20 -10.52
CA ARG A 64 24.13 -16.69 -9.22
C ARG A 64 23.46 -18.02 -8.82
N GLU A 65 22.18 -18.20 -9.14
CA GLU A 65 21.45 -19.46 -8.94
C GLU A 65 21.99 -20.59 -9.84
N LEU A 66 22.20 -20.32 -11.14
CA LEU A 66 22.81 -21.28 -12.07
C LEU A 66 24.21 -21.73 -11.64
N HIS A 67 25.02 -20.82 -11.07
CA HIS A 67 26.37 -21.14 -10.63
C HIS A 67 26.39 -21.96 -9.32
N ALA A 68 25.45 -21.68 -8.41
CA ALA A 68 25.28 -22.43 -7.15
C ALA A 68 24.82 -23.88 -7.40
N MET A 69 23.99 -24.12 -8.42
CA MET A 69 23.53 -25.46 -8.80
C MET A 69 24.63 -26.35 -9.38
N SER A 70 25.68 -25.78 -9.99
CA SER A 70 26.76 -26.53 -10.64
C SER A 70 27.93 -26.91 -9.72
N SER A 71 28.08 -26.25 -8.58
CA SER A 71 29.33 -26.27 -7.78
C SER A 71 29.26 -27.10 -6.49
N GLY A 72 28.15 -27.79 -6.21
CA GLY A 72 28.02 -28.64 -5.01
C GLY A 72 28.03 -27.89 -3.67
N THR A 73 27.83 -26.56 -3.70
CA THR A 73 27.87 -25.67 -2.52
C THR A 73 26.57 -25.70 -1.69
N GLY A 74 25.58 -26.52 -2.08
CA GLY A 74 24.25 -26.58 -1.47
C GLY A 74 24.27 -26.85 0.04
N ASP A 75 25.13 -27.76 0.49
CA ASP A 75 25.21 -28.17 1.90
C ASP A 75 25.88 -27.09 2.79
N MET A 76 26.86 -26.38 2.27
CA MET A 76 27.49 -25.24 2.97
C MET A 76 26.58 -24.02 3.02
N ILE A 77 25.80 -23.77 1.96
CA ILE A 77 24.79 -22.72 1.95
C ILE A 77 23.69 -23.06 2.95
N GLN A 78 23.29 -24.32 3.07
CA GLN A 78 22.28 -24.73 4.05
C GLN A 78 22.77 -24.54 5.50
N ALA A 79 24.03 -24.87 5.78
CA ALA A 79 24.64 -24.64 7.10
C ALA A 79 24.85 -23.14 7.42
N GLU A 80 25.19 -22.32 6.43
CA GLU A 80 25.32 -20.87 6.58
C GLU A 80 23.94 -20.20 6.71
N MET A 81 22.93 -20.70 6.00
CA MET A 81 21.53 -20.30 6.16
C MET A 81 21.00 -20.66 7.56
N GLU A 82 21.37 -21.83 8.11
CA GLU A 82 21.04 -22.24 9.49
C GLU A 82 21.71 -21.33 10.54
N ARG A 83 22.98 -20.92 10.28
CA ARG A 83 23.70 -19.93 11.09
C ARG A 83 23.10 -18.54 11.00
N MET A 84 22.74 -18.10 9.80
CA MET A 84 22.04 -16.84 9.57
C MET A 84 20.64 -16.85 10.18
N ARG A 85 19.96 -18.00 10.20
CA ARG A 85 18.67 -18.20 10.89
C ARG A 85 18.80 -18.12 12.41
N LYS A 86 19.88 -18.67 13.00
CA LYS A 86 20.21 -18.51 14.43
C LYS A 86 20.69 -17.10 14.79
N ALA A 87 21.43 -16.43 13.91
CA ALA A 87 21.87 -15.04 14.11
C ALA A 87 20.73 -14.02 13.89
N SER A 88 19.77 -14.32 13.01
CA SER A 88 18.55 -13.55 12.75
C SER A 88 17.56 -13.54 13.92
N LEU A 89 17.72 -14.42 14.91
CA LEU A 89 16.88 -14.44 16.11
C LEU A 89 17.28 -13.39 17.16
N ALA A 90 18.40 -12.67 16.96
CA ALA A 90 18.97 -11.76 17.97
C ALA A 90 18.80 -10.25 17.67
N SER A 91 18.11 -9.83 16.61
CA SER A 91 17.73 -8.41 16.43
C SER A 91 16.38 -8.24 15.72
N SER A 92 15.42 -7.67 16.46
CA SER A 92 14.11 -7.16 16.00
C SER A 92 13.33 -8.05 15.01
N ALA A 93 13.02 -9.29 15.40
CA ALA A 93 12.02 -10.07 14.68
C ALA A 93 10.65 -9.36 14.75
N PRO A 94 9.89 -9.25 13.63
CA PRO A 94 8.45 -9.02 13.71
C PRO A 94 7.84 -10.02 14.69
N SER A 95 6.81 -9.64 15.44
CA SER A 95 6.09 -10.60 16.27
C SER A 95 5.69 -11.81 15.42
N SER A 96 5.83 -13.01 15.97
CA SER A 96 5.53 -14.29 15.29
C SER A 96 4.18 -14.28 14.57
N GLY A 97 3.19 -13.56 15.11
CA GLY A 97 1.87 -13.38 14.50
C GLY A 97 1.87 -12.69 13.14
N VAL A 98 2.70 -11.67 12.90
CA VAL A 98 2.75 -10.98 11.59
C VAL A 98 3.30 -11.89 10.51
N ARG A 99 4.33 -12.68 10.85
CA ARG A 99 4.89 -13.66 9.91
C ARG A 99 3.87 -14.75 9.58
N ALA A 100 3.09 -15.18 10.56
CA ALA A 100 2.10 -16.24 10.39
C ALA A 100 0.97 -15.87 9.41
N VAL A 101 0.62 -14.58 9.27
CA VAL A 101 -0.33 -14.11 8.25
C VAL A 101 0.10 -14.47 6.82
N PHE A 102 1.41 -14.56 6.56
CA PHE A 102 1.94 -14.93 5.24
C PHE A 102 2.20 -16.43 5.09
N GLY A 103 1.73 -17.27 6.02
CA GLY A 103 1.88 -18.72 5.98
C GLY A 103 3.34 -19.16 5.78
N SER A 104 3.58 -19.99 4.76
CA SER A 104 4.93 -20.47 4.41
C SER A 104 5.89 -19.35 4.00
N LEU A 105 5.39 -18.22 3.51
CA LEU A 105 6.20 -17.05 3.15
C LEU A 105 6.61 -16.22 4.37
N GLY A 106 6.03 -16.46 5.54
CA GLY A 106 6.32 -15.73 6.77
C GLY A 106 7.79 -15.75 7.20
N THR A 107 8.53 -16.80 6.86
CA THR A 107 9.98 -16.87 7.12
C THR A 107 10.76 -15.87 6.28
N SER A 108 10.27 -15.53 5.10
CA SER A 108 10.86 -14.59 4.14
C SER A 108 10.47 -13.14 4.41
N VAL A 109 9.54 -12.90 5.34
CA VAL A 109 9.18 -11.55 5.77
C VAL A 109 10.27 -11.00 6.69
N SER A 110 10.84 -9.86 6.30
CA SER A 110 11.83 -9.10 7.09
C SER A 110 11.26 -7.77 7.55
N ALA A 111 11.83 -7.21 8.62
CA ALA A 111 11.52 -5.87 9.09
C ALA A 111 12.74 -4.97 8.87
N ARG A 112 12.56 -3.89 8.11
CA ARG A 112 13.58 -2.84 7.91
C ARG A 112 13.22 -1.63 8.76
N PRO A 113 13.99 -1.32 9.83
CA PRO A 113 13.73 -0.17 10.69
C PRO A 113 13.70 1.15 9.91
N ARG A 114 12.87 2.08 10.38
CA ARG A 114 12.80 3.45 9.89
C ARG A 114 13.38 4.42 10.91
N ASN A 115 13.81 5.59 10.44
CA ASN A 115 14.33 6.66 11.28
C ASN A 115 13.22 7.50 11.95
N SER A 116 11.96 7.11 11.81
CA SER A 116 10.82 7.80 12.40
C SER A 116 9.80 6.82 12.97
N GLY A 117 9.06 7.29 13.96
CA GLY A 117 7.83 6.65 14.42
C GLY A 117 6.69 6.77 13.40
N LEU A 118 5.53 6.20 13.73
CA LEU A 118 4.33 6.21 12.90
C LEU A 118 3.09 6.27 13.80
N SER A 119 2.07 7.06 13.43
CA SER A 119 0.76 7.08 14.13
C SER A 119 0.85 7.26 15.66
N GLY A 120 1.81 8.04 16.14
CA GLY A 120 2.03 8.27 17.58
C GLY A 120 2.88 7.21 18.29
N TYR A 121 3.29 6.14 17.60
CA TYR A 121 4.29 5.19 18.08
C TYR A 121 5.70 5.77 17.95
N LYS A 122 6.59 5.37 18.86
CA LYS A 122 7.98 5.87 18.92
C LYS A 122 8.84 5.33 17.79
N GLN A 123 8.64 4.07 17.40
CA GLN A 123 9.45 3.36 16.42
C GLN A 123 8.56 2.74 15.34
N SER A 124 9.13 2.56 14.14
CA SER A 124 8.48 1.82 13.06
C SER A 124 9.48 1.07 12.18
N ALA A 125 9.01 0.05 11.48
CA ALA A 125 9.77 -0.71 10.50
C ALA A 125 8.88 -1.10 9.32
N ALA A 126 9.43 -1.01 8.10
CA ALA A 126 8.79 -1.52 6.90
C ALA A 126 8.86 -3.05 6.90
N LEU A 127 7.74 -3.71 6.64
CA LEU A 127 7.66 -5.16 6.43
C LEU A 127 7.91 -5.44 4.95
N LEU A 128 8.87 -6.29 4.67
CA LEU A 128 9.30 -6.62 3.31
C LEU A 128 9.23 -8.13 3.07
N LEU A 129 8.69 -8.54 1.93
CA LEU A 129 8.85 -9.90 1.39
C LEU A 129 9.91 -9.83 0.29
N GLY A 130 11.14 -10.26 0.58
CA GLY A 130 12.30 -9.87 -0.23
C GLY A 130 12.50 -8.36 -0.19
N ASP A 131 12.52 -7.71 -1.36
CA ASP A 131 12.59 -6.24 -1.48
C ASP A 131 11.20 -5.57 -1.58
N MET A 132 10.13 -6.36 -1.69
CA MET A 132 8.77 -5.85 -1.88
C MET A 132 8.18 -5.40 -0.55
N HIS A 133 7.75 -4.14 -0.48
CA HIS A 133 7.01 -3.63 0.67
C HIS A 133 5.63 -4.28 0.78
N VAL A 134 5.39 -5.00 1.87
CA VAL A 134 4.11 -5.68 2.14
C VAL A 134 3.33 -5.02 3.28
N GLY A 135 3.97 -4.17 4.08
CA GLY A 135 3.30 -3.51 5.19
C GLY A 135 4.22 -2.73 6.09
N MET A 136 3.72 -2.39 7.27
CA MET A 136 4.42 -1.59 8.27
C MET A 136 4.11 -2.10 9.66
N ILE A 137 5.10 -2.08 10.54
CA ILE A 137 4.92 -2.34 11.97
C ILE A 137 5.38 -1.11 12.75
N ALA A 138 4.64 -0.72 13.76
CA ALA A 138 4.96 0.40 14.64
C ALA A 138 4.74 0.02 16.10
N TYR A 139 5.69 0.41 16.96
CA TYR A 139 5.73 -0.03 18.35
C TYR A 139 6.41 0.99 19.26
N GLY A 140 6.22 0.81 20.56
CA GLY A 140 6.79 1.66 21.60
C GLY A 140 6.12 3.03 21.72
N GLY A 141 6.43 3.72 22.82
CA GLY A 141 5.76 4.95 23.24
C GLY A 141 4.81 4.68 24.40
N GLU A 142 4.99 5.40 25.51
CA GLU A 142 4.26 5.15 26.76
C GLU A 142 2.74 5.29 26.59
N HIS A 143 2.31 6.26 25.77
CA HIS A 143 0.91 6.49 25.47
C HIS A 143 0.25 5.36 24.65
N GLN A 144 1.02 4.45 24.06
CA GLN A 144 0.51 3.31 23.29
C GLN A 144 0.24 2.09 24.16
N ARG A 145 0.59 2.13 25.46
CA ARG A 145 0.23 1.13 26.47
C ARG A 145 0.55 -0.32 26.06
N GLY A 146 1.70 -0.51 25.42
CA GLY A 146 2.18 -1.82 25.00
C GLY A 146 1.57 -2.36 23.70
N TRP A 147 0.63 -1.64 23.08
CA TRP A 147 0.13 -2.03 21.76
C TRP A 147 1.22 -1.97 20.69
N VAL A 148 1.00 -2.76 19.64
CA VAL A 148 1.77 -2.72 18.40
C VAL A 148 0.76 -2.51 17.28
N GLN A 149 1.03 -1.55 16.41
CA GLN A 149 0.26 -1.37 15.20
C GLN A 149 0.92 -2.14 14.06
N VAL A 150 0.12 -2.94 13.35
CA VAL A 150 0.52 -3.61 12.11
C VAL A 150 -0.41 -3.14 11.01
N ASP A 151 0.16 -2.74 9.88
CA ASP A 151 -0.53 -2.44 8.64
C ASP A 151 -0.05 -3.44 7.59
N ILE A 152 -0.98 -4.13 6.93
CA ILE A 152 -0.69 -4.95 5.75
C ILE A 152 -1.27 -4.20 4.56
N SER A 153 -0.37 -3.78 3.66
CA SER A 153 -0.76 -3.04 2.47
C SER A 153 -1.60 -3.90 1.53
N GLY A 154 -2.34 -3.29 0.58
CA GLY A 154 -3.07 -4.04 -0.45
C GLY A 154 -2.16 -5.03 -1.22
N ARG A 155 -0.92 -4.62 -1.49
CA ARG A 155 0.10 -5.50 -2.09
C ARG A 155 0.52 -6.63 -1.14
N GLY A 156 0.55 -6.40 0.17
CA GLY A 156 0.78 -7.47 1.16
C GLY A 156 -0.39 -8.46 1.22
N CYS A 157 -1.62 -7.97 1.17
CA CYS A 157 -2.84 -8.80 1.15
C CYS A 157 -2.88 -9.75 -0.06
N GLU A 158 -2.33 -9.35 -1.22
CA GLU A 158 -2.19 -10.23 -2.40
C GLU A 158 -1.31 -11.47 -2.15
N TRP A 159 -0.48 -11.46 -1.10
CA TRP A 159 0.43 -12.56 -0.74
C TRP A 159 -0.02 -13.31 0.52
N VAL A 160 -1.21 -13.00 1.02
CA VAL A 160 -1.87 -13.83 2.04
C VAL A 160 -2.47 -15.03 1.31
N ALA A 161 -1.84 -16.19 1.49
CA ALA A 161 -2.25 -17.41 0.79
C ALA A 161 -3.54 -18.02 1.35
N ASP A 162 -3.78 -17.84 2.65
CA ASP A 162 -4.91 -18.43 3.37
C ASP A 162 -5.37 -17.46 4.46
N TRP A 163 -6.54 -16.87 4.24
CA TRP A 163 -7.13 -15.91 5.18
C TRP A 163 -7.60 -16.56 6.47
N ASP A 164 -8.05 -17.82 6.43
CA ASP A 164 -8.48 -18.55 7.64
C ASP A 164 -7.27 -18.80 8.53
N GLN A 165 -6.15 -19.26 7.95
CA GLN A 165 -4.88 -19.38 8.67
C GLN A 165 -4.39 -18.04 9.20
N ALA A 166 -4.53 -16.95 8.44
CA ALA A 166 -4.14 -15.63 8.90
C ALA A 166 -4.96 -15.18 10.11
N ILE A 167 -6.25 -15.45 10.14
CA ILE A 167 -7.14 -15.14 11.27
C ILE A 167 -6.81 -16.02 12.47
N ASP A 168 -6.63 -17.32 12.26
CA ASP A 168 -6.23 -18.26 13.32
C ASP A 168 -4.91 -17.83 13.97
N ALA A 169 -3.95 -17.37 13.16
CA ALA A 169 -2.70 -16.84 13.65
C ALA A 169 -2.88 -15.57 14.51
N LEU A 170 -3.84 -14.71 14.16
CA LEU A 170 -4.19 -13.53 14.97
C LEU A 170 -4.92 -13.92 16.26
N SER A 171 -5.75 -14.97 16.22
CA SER A 171 -6.46 -15.50 17.40
C SER A 171 -5.51 -16.06 18.47
N CYS A 172 -4.28 -16.44 18.07
CA CYS A 172 -3.23 -16.89 18.98
C CYS A 172 -2.56 -15.73 19.77
N LEU A 173 -2.87 -14.47 19.46
CA LEU A 173 -2.36 -13.33 20.20
C LEU A 173 -3.19 -13.11 21.48
N ASP A 174 -2.54 -12.71 22.58
CA ASP A 174 -3.22 -12.39 23.86
C ASP A 174 -4.38 -11.41 23.67
N ARG A 175 -4.21 -10.46 22.74
CA ARG A 175 -5.24 -9.53 22.30
C ARG A 175 -4.89 -8.95 20.92
N TYR A 176 -5.87 -8.89 20.02
CA TYR A 176 -5.77 -8.13 18.77
C TYR A 176 -7.06 -7.33 18.53
N GLU A 177 -6.94 -6.24 17.77
CA GLU A 177 -8.08 -5.41 17.37
C GLU A 177 -7.93 -4.98 15.91
N ALA A 178 -8.89 -5.38 15.06
CA ALA A 178 -8.97 -4.85 13.70
C ALA A 178 -9.41 -3.38 13.75
N ARG A 179 -8.48 -2.46 13.41
CA ARG A 179 -8.74 -1.01 13.42
C ARG A 179 -9.18 -0.48 12.06
N ARG A 180 -8.78 -1.16 10.98
CA ARG A 180 -9.14 -0.85 9.59
C ARG A 180 -9.13 -2.13 8.75
N VAL A 181 -10.13 -2.28 7.90
CA VAL A 181 -10.22 -3.34 6.88
C VAL A 181 -10.73 -2.69 5.59
N ASP A 182 -10.04 -2.93 4.48
CA ASP A 182 -10.45 -2.45 3.15
C ASP A 182 -10.89 -3.67 2.32
N ILE A 183 -12.18 -3.74 1.99
CA ILE A 183 -12.76 -4.83 1.20
C ILE A 183 -12.84 -4.38 -0.25
N ALA A 184 -12.33 -5.18 -1.18
CA ALA A 184 -12.34 -4.86 -2.60
C ALA A 184 -13.19 -5.83 -3.42
N LEU A 185 -13.94 -5.30 -4.38
CA LEU A 185 -14.54 -6.05 -5.48
C LEU A 185 -13.93 -5.54 -6.79
N ASP A 186 -13.27 -6.43 -7.51
CA ASP A 186 -12.81 -6.20 -8.88
C ASP A 186 -13.79 -6.81 -9.87
N THR A 187 -14.10 -6.05 -10.92
CA THR A 187 -14.87 -6.52 -12.08
C THR A 187 -14.04 -6.28 -13.33
N CYS A 188 -14.08 -7.18 -14.31
CA CYS A 188 -13.14 -7.15 -15.45
C CYS A 188 -13.82 -7.16 -16.82
N LYS A 189 -15.15 -7.20 -16.89
CA LYS A 189 -15.93 -7.31 -18.13
C LYS A 189 -17.00 -6.21 -18.22
N GLY A 190 -16.73 -5.04 -17.62
CA GLY A 190 -17.64 -3.90 -17.63
C GLY A 190 -18.89 -4.08 -16.76
N GLU A 191 -18.90 -5.05 -15.83
CA GLU A 191 -20.02 -5.29 -14.92
C GLU A 191 -20.30 -4.05 -14.05
N VAL A 192 -19.23 -3.38 -13.62
CA VAL A 192 -19.27 -2.07 -12.96
C VAL A 192 -18.51 -1.07 -13.81
N SER A 193 -19.03 0.15 -13.92
CA SER A 193 -18.38 1.28 -14.60
C SER A 193 -18.50 2.55 -13.76
N HIS A 194 -17.69 3.56 -14.10
CA HIS A 194 -17.73 4.88 -13.45
C HIS A 194 -19.13 5.49 -13.46
N GLU A 195 -19.83 5.38 -14.60
CA GLU A 195 -21.17 5.89 -14.84
C GLU A 195 -22.22 5.13 -14.01
N LYS A 196 -22.07 3.80 -13.88
CA LYS A 196 -22.95 2.98 -13.02
C LYS A 196 -22.83 3.41 -11.56
N VAL A 197 -21.61 3.61 -11.06
CA VAL A 197 -21.39 4.07 -9.67
C VAL A 197 -21.94 5.48 -9.46
N LEU A 198 -21.68 6.40 -10.39
CA LEU A 198 -22.22 7.76 -10.33
C LEU A 198 -23.76 7.78 -10.35
N SER A 199 -24.37 6.92 -11.16
CA SER A 199 -25.83 6.78 -11.22
C SER A 199 -26.39 6.19 -9.93
N ALA A 200 -25.73 5.18 -9.36
CA ALA A 200 -26.10 4.64 -8.05
C ALA A 200 -26.05 5.71 -6.95
N TYR A 201 -25.04 6.58 -6.98
CA TYR A 201 -24.95 7.71 -6.05
C TYR A 201 -26.09 8.71 -6.23
N ARG A 202 -26.37 9.12 -7.47
CA ARG A 202 -27.49 10.02 -7.78
C ARG A 202 -28.85 9.44 -7.38
N ALA A 203 -29.00 8.12 -7.48
CA ALA A 203 -30.18 7.39 -7.03
C ALA A 203 -30.25 7.17 -5.51
N GLY A 204 -29.31 7.73 -4.72
CA GLY A 204 -29.29 7.62 -3.27
C GLY A 204 -28.95 6.22 -2.74
N ARG A 205 -28.35 5.34 -3.56
CA ARG A 205 -28.06 3.93 -3.18
C ARG A 205 -26.99 3.79 -2.10
N PHE A 206 -26.22 4.85 -1.81
CA PHE A 206 -25.26 4.89 -0.70
C PHE A 206 -25.83 5.51 0.58
N ASN A 207 -27.11 5.89 0.59
CA ASN A 207 -27.73 6.46 1.78
C ASN A 207 -28.03 5.33 2.77
N ALA A 208 -27.49 5.44 3.99
CA ALA A 208 -27.92 4.55 5.05
C ALA A 208 -29.41 4.81 5.37
N ARG A 209 -30.15 3.74 5.68
CA ARG A 209 -31.61 3.76 5.93
C ARG A 209 -32.07 4.82 6.95
N HIS A 210 -31.18 5.25 7.85
CA HIS A 210 -31.44 6.22 8.91
C HIS A 210 -30.54 7.48 8.84
N ALA A 211 -29.80 7.67 7.75
CA ALA A 211 -28.98 8.87 7.58
C ALA A 211 -29.83 10.04 7.05
N GLY A 212 -29.86 11.15 7.79
CA GLY A 212 -30.56 12.37 7.38
C GLY A 212 -29.87 13.11 6.23
N ARG A 213 -28.60 12.81 5.94
CA ARG A 213 -27.84 13.42 4.84
C ARG A 213 -27.12 12.35 4.02
N PRO A 214 -27.15 12.42 2.68
CA PRO A 214 -26.34 11.55 1.83
C PRO A 214 -24.84 11.74 2.13
N PRO A 215 -24.02 10.68 2.00
CA PRO A 215 -22.57 10.81 2.13
C PRO A 215 -22.05 11.79 1.06
N LYS A 216 -20.99 12.55 1.40
CA LYS A 216 -20.33 13.44 0.43
C LYS A 216 -19.73 12.61 -0.72
N MET A 217 -19.78 13.12 -1.94
CA MET A 217 -19.07 12.53 -3.08
C MET A 217 -18.10 13.54 -3.70
N SER A 218 -16.93 13.06 -4.11
CA SER A 218 -15.99 13.78 -4.97
C SER A 218 -15.46 12.88 -6.07
N GLN A 219 -14.91 13.47 -7.14
CA GLN A 219 -14.33 12.73 -8.26
C GLN A 219 -12.94 13.26 -8.59
N ILE A 220 -12.08 12.36 -9.07
CA ILE A 220 -10.89 12.71 -9.85
C ILE A 220 -11.22 12.40 -11.30
N LEU A 221 -11.17 13.43 -12.14
CA LEU A 221 -11.40 13.35 -13.57
C LEU A 221 -10.14 13.90 -14.26
N PRO A 222 -9.17 13.03 -14.61
CA PRO A 222 -7.97 13.46 -15.32
C PRO A 222 -8.27 13.94 -16.74
N GLU A 223 -7.34 14.68 -17.32
CA GLU A 223 -7.41 15.11 -18.72
C GLU A 223 -7.21 13.92 -19.68
N SER A 224 -6.23 13.06 -19.38
CA SER A 224 -6.01 11.82 -20.12
C SER A 224 -6.98 10.73 -19.66
N VAL A 225 -7.70 10.12 -20.59
CA VAL A 225 -8.56 8.96 -20.29
C VAL A 225 -7.76 7.82 -19.65
N ARG A 226 -6.51 7.62 -20.08
CA ARG A 226 -5.65 6.53 -19.59
C ARG A 226 -5.12 6.74 -18.18
N ASP A 227 -5.30 7.93 -17.59
CA ASP A 227 -4.95 8.19 -16.18
C ASP A 227 -6.00 7.64 -15.19
N GLY A 228 -7.17 7.24 -15.69
CA GLY A 228 -8.22 6.60 -14.93
C GLY A 228 -9.01 7.56 -14.03
N ARG A 229 -10.33 7.40 -14.03
CA ARG A 229 -11.24 8.18 -13.20
C ARG A 229 -11.44 7.53 -11.83
N THR A 230 -11.75 8.34 -10.84
CA THR A 230 -12.03 7.86 -9.47
C THR A 230 -13.22 8.60 -8.88
N ILE A 231 -14.08 7.87 -8.16
CA ILE A 231 -15.15 8.40 -7.31
C ILE A 231 -14.82 8.07 -5.86
N TYR A 232 -14.96 9.07 -5.00
CA TYR A 232 -14.93 8.93 -3.56
C TYR A 232 -16.34 9.14 -3.00
N VAL A 233 -16.81 8.23 -2.14
CA VAL A 233 -18.09 8.40 -1.42
C VAL A 233 -17.83 8.28 0.08
N GLY A 234 -18.23 9.31 0.82
CA GLY A 234 -17.95 9.47 2.24
C GLY A 234 -16.74 10.37 2.51
N ASP A 235 -16.24 10.30 3.73
CA ASP A 235 -15.08 11.06 4.18
C ASP A 235 -14.09 10.10 4.84
N ARG A 236 -12.82 10.19 4.44
CA ARG A 236 -11.76 9.26 4.87
C ARG A 236 -11.50 9.28 6.38
N THR A 237 -11.90 10.33 7.08
CA THR A 237 -11.81 10.42 8.54
C THR A 237 -12.94 9.70 9.26
N GLN A 238 -13.97 9.24 8.54
CA GLN A 238 -15.15 8.57 9.10
C GLN A 238 -15.01 7.05 9.12
N GLY A 239 -15.97 6.36 9.75
CA GLY A 239 -15.95 4.91 9.90
C GLY A 239 -16.10 4.12 8.59
N LYS A 240 -16.63 4.76 7.53
CA LYS A 240 -16.87 4.14 6.22
C LYS A 240 -16.46 5.10 5.10
N PHE A 241 -15.70 4.59 4.14
CA PHE A 241 -15.25 5.36 2.98
C PHE A 241 -15.14 4.45 1.76
N LEU A 242 -15.75 4.83 0.64
CA LEU A 242 -15.68 4.07 -0.61
C LEU A 242 -14.77 4.78 -1.61
N ARG A 243 -13.92 4.00 -2.26
CA ARG A 243 -13.17 4.38 -3.46
C ARG A 243 -13.63 3.50 -4.62
N ALA A 244 -14.02 4.11 -5.72
CA ALA A 244 -14.47 3.42 -6.92
C ALA A 244 -13.64 3.95 -8.09
N TYR A 245 -12.88 3.11 -8.79
CA TYR A 245 -11.93 3.58 -9.79
C TYR A 245 -11.69 2.59 -10.92
N GLU A 246 -11.23 3.12 -12.05
CA GLU A 246 -10.87 2.34 -13.24
C GLU A 246 -9.55 1.61 -12.98
N LYS A 247 -9.66 0.34 -12.57
CA LYS A 247 -8.56 -0.47 -12.07
C LYS A 247 -7.55 -0.80 -13.15
N GLY A 248 -8.00 -1.07 -14.38
CA GLY A 248 -7.09 -1.36 -15.48
C GLY A 248 -6.14 -0.19 -15.75
N PHE A 249 -6.67 1.03 -15.85
CA PHE A 249 -5.86 2.24 -16.03
C PHE A 249 -4.90 2.47 -14.85
N GLN A 250 -5.35 2.18 -13.62
CA GLN A 250 -4.47 2.24 -12.45
C GLN A 250 -3.30 1.24 -12.53
N LEU A 251 -3.50 0.03 -13.05
CA LEU A 251 -2.47 -1.01 -13.14
C LEU A 251 -1.39 -0.70 -14.19
N ILE A 252 -1.75 -0.01 -15.27
CA ILE A 252 -0.79 0.37 -16.32
C ILE A 252 -0.11 1.72 -16.03
N LYS A 253 -0.58 2.47 -15.04
CA LYS A 253 -0.07 3.81 -14.74
C LYS A 253 1.42 3.79 -14.41
N GLY A 254 2.18 4.67 -15.06
CA GLY A 254 3.64 4.76 -14.89
C GLY A 254 4.42 3.66 -15.64
N ASN A 255 3.75 2.78 -16.39
CA ASN A 255 4.42 1.88 -17.31
C ASN A 255 4.85 2.63 -18.58
N GLN A 256 6.09 2.44 -19.03
CA GLN A 256 6.60 3.06 -20.26
C GLN A 256 5.83 2.66 -21.53
N PHE A 257 5.12 1.54 -21.48
CA PHE A 257 4.25 1.02 -22.54
C PHE A 257 2.77 1.21 -22.25
N ALA A 258 2.42 2.05 -21.26
CA ALA A 258 1.04 2.23 -20.82
C ALA A 258 0.08 2.42 -21.99
N ASP A 259 0.43 3.25 -22.99
CA ASP A 259 -0.40 3.53 -24.16
C ASP A 259 -0.67 2.32 -25.07
N SER A 260 0.22 1.33 -25.07
CA SER A 260 0.10 0.14 -25.92
C SER A 260 -0.60 -1.04 -25.21
N ILE A 261 -0.74 -0.99 -23.90
CA ILE A 261 -1.40 -2.06 -23.13
C ILE A 261 -2.91 -1.88 -23.25
N THR A 262 -3.57 -2.78 -23.98
CA THR A 262 -5.04 -2.77 -24.14
C THR A 262 -5.73 -3.84 -23.30
N HIS A 263 -5.00 -4.87 -22.86
CA HIS A 263 -5.55 -5.97 -22.07
C HIS A 263 -4.63 -6.37 -20.91
N ILE A 264 -5.22 -6.81 -19.81
CA ILE A 264 -4.55 -7.43 -18.65
C ILE A 264 -5.29 -8.73 -18.37
N ASP A 265 -4.56 -9.85 -18.32
CA ASP A 265 -5.10 -11.19 -18.06
C ASP A 265 -6.31 -11.55 -18.96
N GLY A 266 -6.24 -11.12 -20.23
CA GLY A 266 -7.28 -11.37 -21.23
C GLY A 266 -8.50 -10.43 -21.17
N ASN A 267 -8.55 -9.48 -20.24
CA ASN A 267 -9.63 -8.51 -20.10
C ASN A 267 -9.19 -7.13 -20.58
N ALA A 268 -10.10 -6.37 -21.20
CA ALA A 268 -9.81 -5.02 -21.67
C ALA A 268 -9.53 -4.09 -20.48
N VAL A 269 -8.53 -3.22 -20.60
CA VAL A 269 -8.11 -2.30 -19.53
C VAL A 269 -9.25 -1.37 -19.11
N GLU A 270 -10.05 -0.90 -20.07
CA GLU A 270 -11.22 -0.05 -19.86
C GLU A 270 -12.39 -0.74 -19.13
N ASP A 271 -12.47 -2.07 -19.18
CA ASP A 271 -13.54 -2.86 -18.57
C ASP A 271 -13.25 -3.22 -17.10
N MET A 272 -12.00 -3.00 -16.66
CA MET A 272 -11.56 -3.31 -15.31
C MET A 272 -11.88 -2.18 -14.34
N TYR A 273 -12.66 -2.47 -13.30
CA TYR A 273 -13.12 -1.51 -12.31
C TYR A 273 -13.03 -2.09 -10.90
N ARG A 274 -12.57 -1.28 -9.93
CA ARG A 274 -12.51 -1.67 -8.51
C ARG A 274 -13.45 -0.82 -7.67
N LEU A 275 -14.19 -1.49 -6.78
CA LEU A 275 -14.88 -0.89 -5.64
C LEU A 275 -14.13 -1.29 -4.37
N GLU A 276 -13.66 -0.32 -3.59
CA GLU A 276 -12.90 -0.55 -2.37
C GLU A 276 -13.58 0.17 -1.20
N LEU A 277 -14.14 -0.61 -0.28
CA LEU A 277 -14.81 -0.13 0.93
C LEU A 277 -13.86 -0.20 2.12
N GLU A 278 -13.36 0.96 2.52
CA GLU A 278 -12.57 1.16 3.73
C GLU A 278 -13.49 1.26 4.95
N LEU A 279 -13.31 0.35 5.90
CA LEU A 279 -14.02 0.28 7.18
C LEU A 279 -13.05 0.55 8.31
N LYS A 280 -13.45 1.40 9.27
CA LYS A 280 -12.65 1.76 10.43
C LYS A 280 -13.44 1.55 11.72
N ALA A 281 -12.73 1.12 12.77
CA ALA A 281 -13.27 0.98 14.12
C ALA A 281 -13.46 2.35 14.81
N LYS A 282 -14.20 3.27 14.17
CA LYS A 282 -14.44 4.64 14.65
C LYS A 282 -15.65 4.70 15.59
N ASP A 283 -16.74 4.05 15.18
CA ASP A 283 -18.03 4.08 15.87
C ASP A 283 -18.29 2.81 16.70
N GLY A 284 -17.29 1.93 16.79
CA GLY A 284 -17.35 0.64 17.47
C GLY A 284 -16.30 -0.34 16.93
N PRO A 285 -16.18 -1.54 17.53
CA PRO A 285 -15.36 -2.60 16.96
C PRO A 285 -15.87 -2.98 15.56
N LEU A 286 -14.94 -3.37 14.70
CA LEU A 286 -15.25 -3.95 13.40
C LEU A 286 -15.80 -5.38 13.59
N PRO A 287 -16.79 -5.83 12.80
CA PRO A 287 -17.25 -7.21 12.84
C PRO A 287 -16.12 -8.21 12.60
N ASP A 288 -16.16 -9.32 13.33
CA ASP A 288 -15.10 -10.35 13.30
C ASP A 288 -15.11 -11.16 11.98
N ASP A 289 -16.25 -11.20 11.29
CA ASP A 289 -16.47 -11.86 10.00
C ASP A 289 -16.10 -11.00 8.78
N LEU A 290 -15.48 -9.82 8.99
CA LEU A 290 -15.04 -8.96 7.89
C LEU A 290 -13.86 -9.53 7.10
N VAL A 291 -13.00 -10.28 7.78
CA VAL A 291 -11.86 -10.97 7.20
C VAL A 291 -12.28 -12.43 7.16
N GLU A 292 -12.70 -12.91 6.00
CA GLU A 292 -13.07 -14.31 5.75
C GLU A 292 -12.81 -14.57 4.26
N ARG A 293 -12.68 -15.85 3.86
CA ARG A 293 -12.72 -16.18 2.43
C ARG A 293 -14.09 -15.84 1.87
N ARG A 294 -14.13 -14.90 0.93
CA ARG A 294 -15.37 -14.44 0.27
C ARG A 294 -15.48 -14.92 -1.18
N ASP A 295 -14.66 -15.88 -1.55
CA ASP A 295 -14.50 -16.47 -2.88
C ASP A 295 -14.53 -18.01 -2.89
#